data_AF-A0AAD5VUP3-F1
#
_entry.id   AF-A0AAD5VUP3-F1
#
_cell.length_a   1.000
_cell.length_b   1.000
_cell.length_c   1.000
_cell.angle_alpha   90.00
_cell.angle_beta   90.00
_cell.angle_gamma   90.00
#
_symmetry.space_group_name_H-M   'P 1'
#
loop_
_entity.id
_entity.type
_entity.pdbx_description
1 polymer ?
#
loop_
_entity_poly.entity_id
_entity_poly.type
_entity_poly.pdbx_seq_one_letter_code
_entity_poly.pdbx_strand_id
1 'polypeptide(L)'
;MPESALTTPVSKPSSKWTPADLSAIGVTIHDVHSPSKFFNGPLDPISRAPEGFLQHEHLPSKRSKSYSALDHQSQKLLSYLSEISEDAAWDDKYLTINNFSHELLYSMQHENSRSGFQTREHDIHTNVLFMHDEYVEAYYDFGLELDPRGVGGYGHNIPVLIGLTLQKNPYRDTALSLSEAEAQLVACATAAFQTNNRSRQTKYFVPPLKSQMIPGIIFSGSFPTFYKLLIDENLDFRVRFGGGLRGNTVLERFVEPDLPVPKRGLRELRNREKWCQYLSTFMRFASACGEAATRGINFKGEPVGGPVKAYEVDNQPDRSQPNFLPPLKAKDGFEWTCNDLCASNISIVEQDFQSFFNRKSLPKYQGPPAFLQHQDWRTILPQDTPEYYTAAGLLKRLEESGAVAESMESGTSDFMVDLLRLMGYETETTLLRTRLSIPFNICEEYRCAKPDVALLDISRGGIVQLVIQEDKSPVEAKLRVDPEPQLVASAIAASRWEGTRFYEGKPASETRMIPGICLKRAIPTFYKVKLAKGLGKDLFWGEYPEGKTVVYRHTPRLPDTSWELRTGMSNMKLRGLIWRYFQAFKRFVVI
;
A
#
# COMPACT_ATOMS: atom_id res chain seq x y z
N MET A 1 46.73 0.17 8.97
CA MET A 1 45.54 0.50 8.16
C MET A 1 44.53 1.14 9.07
N PRO A 2 43.87 2.25 8.71
CA PRO A 2 42.88 2.84 9.59
C PRO A 2 41.65 1.92 9.61
N GLU A 3 41.17 1.59 10.81
CA GLU A 3 39.83 1.03 11.02
C GLU A 3 38.81 2.07 10.56
N SER A 4 38.44 2.06 9.28
CA SER A 4 37.20 2.68 8.84
C SER A 4 36.08 1.88 9.50
N ALA A 5 35.44 2.47 10.52
CA ALA A 5 34.26 1.92 11.17
C ALA A 5 33.23 1.57 10.09
N LEU A 6 33.17 0.29 9.71
CA LEU A 6 32.07 -0.27 8.93
C LEU A 6 30.82 -0.06 9.77
N THR A 7 30.02 0.94 9.40
CA THR A 7 28.69 1.12 9.99
C THR A 7 27.94 -0.17 9.75
N THR A 8 27.70 -0.91 10.83
CA THR A 8 27.04 -2.20 10.73
C THR A 8 25.63 -1.98 10.19
N PRO A 9 25.13 -2.85 9.29
CA PRO A 9 23.80 -2.69 8.69
C PRO A 9 22.64 -2.79 9.71
N VAL A 10 22.94 -3.12 10.96
CA VAL A 10 22.00 -3.40 12.07
C VAL A 10 20.99 -2.29 12.32
N SER A 11 21.35 -1.02 12.10
CA SER A 11 20.46 0.13 12.34
C SER A 11 19.93 0.79 11.07
N LYS A 12 20.23 0.24 9.89
CA LYS A 12 19.79 0.84 8.63
C LYS A 12 18.34 0.43 8.32
N PRO A 13 17.46 1.38 7.95
CA PRO A 13 16.15 1.06 7.39
C PRO A 13 16.30 0.10 6.22
N SER A 14 15.38 -0.85 6.05
CA SER A 14 15.40 -1.77 4.90
C SER A 14 15.52 -1.01 3.56
N SER A 15 14.86 0.13 3.43
CA SER A 15 14.90 1.04 2.28
C SER A 15 16.28 1.69 2.00
N LYS A 16 17.24 1.54 2.92
CA LYS A 16 18.61 2.05 2.81
C LYS A 16 19.64 0.95 2.62
N TRP A 17 19.22 -0.31 2.49
CA TRP A 17 20.14 -1.41 2.21
C TRP A 17 20.66 -1.32 0.78
N THR A 18 21.96 -1.60 0.66
CA THR A 18 22.74 -1.55 -0.56
C THR A 18 23.38 -2.91 -0.85
N PRO A 19 23.90 -3.14 -2.07
CA PRO A 19 24.62 -4.39 -2.39
C PRO A 19 25.84 -4.65 -1.49
N ALA A 20 26.46 -3.60 -0.96
CA ALA A 20 27.56 -3.71 -0.01
C ALA A 20 27.10 -4.32 1.31
N ASP A 21 25.88 -4.00 1.76
CA ASP A 21 25.30 -4.57 2.98
C ASP A 21 25.07 -6.08 2.82
N LEU A 22 24.57 -6.54 1.65
CA LEU A 22 24.45 -7.97 1.33
C LEU A 22 25.79 -8.70 1.37
N SER A 23 26.81 -8.10 0.76
CA SER A 23 28.16 -8.66 0.74
C SER A 23 28.74 -8.76 2.15
N ALA A 24 28.53 -7.74 2.99
CA ALA A 24 28.99 -7.70 4.37
C ALA A 24 28.36 -8.79 5.24
N ILE A 25 27.11 -9.17 4.96
CA ILE A 25 26.42 -10.26 5.66
C ILE A 25 26.60 -11.62 4.96
N GLY A 26 27.43 -11.73 3.93
CA GLY A 26 27.70 -13.01 3.25
C GLY A 26 26.50 -13.57 2.48
N VAL A 27 25.70 -12.71 1.87
CA VAL A 27 24.60 -13.09 0.97
C VAL A 27 25.07 -13.04 -0.47
N THR A 28 24.79 -14.09 -1.24
CA THR A 28 25.00 -14.14 -2.69
C THR A 28 23.71 -14.53 -3.39
N ILE A 29 23.52 -14.05 -4.61
CA ILE A 29 22.33 -14.32 -5.43
C ILE A 29 22.77 -15.15 -6.64
N HIS A 30 22.11 -16.29 -6.83
CA HIS A 30 22.38 -17.25 -7.89
C HIS A 30 21.23 -17.26 -8.91
N ASP A 31 21.58 -17.11 -10.19
CA ASP A 31 20.61 -17.11 -11.28
C ASP A 31 20.16 -18.51 -11.67
N VAL A 32 18.85 -18.68 -11.76
CA VAL A 32 18.20 -19.91 -12.19
C VAL A 32 17.42 -19.61 -13.46
N HIS A 33 17.82 -20.23 -14.57
CA HIS A 33 17.22 -20.03 -15.89
C HIS A 33 16.16 -21.07 -16.26
N SER A 34 15.98 -22.10 -15.42
CA SER A 34 15.03 -23.19 -15.70
C SER A 34 13.79 -23.03 -14.81
N PRO A 35 12.60 -22.78 -15.40
CA PRO A 35 11.37 -22.63 -14.62
C PRO A 35 11.05 -23.88 -13.79
N SER A 36 11.29 -25.07 -14.33
CA SER A 36 11.04 -26.32 -13.59
C SER A 36 11.96 -26.51 -12.38
N LYS A 37 13.23 -26.09 -12.50
CA LYS A 37 14.17 -26.05 -11.36
C LYS A 37 13.79 -24.98 -10.34
N PHE A 38 13.36 -23.81 -10.81
CA PHE A 38 12.96 -22.73 -9.93
C PHE A 38 11.63 -23.05 -9.23
N PHE A 39 10.55 -23.38 -9.92
CA PHE A 39 9.25 -23.59 -9.25
C PHE A 39 9.05 -24.99 -8.64
N ASN A 40 10.05 -25.88 -8.70
CA ASN A 40 9.97 -27.27 -8.25
C ASN A 40 8.78 -28.04 -8.88
N GLY A 41 8.46 -27.76 -10.15
CA GLY A 41 7.32 -28.37 -10.83
C GLY A 41 7.08 -27.81 -12.23
N PRO A 42 6.14 -28.39 -12.99
CA PRO A 42 5.71 -27.83 -14.27
C PRO A 42 5.02 -26.48 -14.06
N LEU A 43 5.08 -25.64 -15.09
CA LEU A 43 4.32 -24.40 -15.14
C LEU A 43 2.82 -24.69 -15.17
N ASP A 44 2.05 -23.87 -14.46
CA ASP A 44 0.61 -23.97 -14.49
C ASP A 44 0.06 -23.60 -15.88
N PRO A 45 -0.97 -24.31 -16.38
CA PRO A 45 -1.67 -23.91 -17.58
C PRO A 45 -2.42 -22.58 -17.35
N ILE A 46 -2.55 -21.77 -18.40
CA ILE A 46 -3.13 -20.40 -18.39
C ILE A 46 -4.65 -20.38 -18.15
N SER A 47 -5.23 -21.45 -17.63
CA SER A 47 -6.66 -21.55 -17.36
C SER A 47 -7.23 -20.49 -16.40
N ARG A 48 -6.38 -19.65 -15.79
CA ARG A 48 -6.69 -18.66 -14.74
C ARG A 48 -6.30 -17.22 -15.10
N ALA A 49 -6.13 -16.90 -16.39
CA ALA A 49 -5.98 -15.50 -16.78
C ALA A 49 -7.37 -14.84 -16.84
N PRO A 50 -7.56 -13.63 -16.29
CA PRO A 50 -8.82 -12.90 -16.41
C PRO A 50 -9.25 -12.77 -17.88
N GLU A 51 -10.53 -12.99 -18.14
CA GLU A 51 -11.08 -12.86 -19.49
C GLU A 51 -10.79 -11.45 -20.05
N GLY A 52 -10.30 -11.37 -21.29
CA GLY A 52 -9.86 -10.12 -21.92
C GLY A 52 -8.40 -9.73 -21.69
N PHE A 53 -7.74 -10.21 -20.63
CA PHE A 53 -6.34 -9.86 -20.31
C PHE A 53 -5.34 -10.26 -21.42
N LEU A 54 -5.59 -11.42 -22.02
CA LEU A 54 -4.79 -12.00 -23.10
C LEU A 54 -5.29 -11.63 -24.51
N GLN A 55 -6.44 -10.96 -24.62
CA GLN A 55 -7.13 -10.77 -25.90
C GLN A 55 -6.91 -9.38 -26.51
N HIS A 56 -6.49 -8.39 -25.73
CA HIS A 56 -6.38 -7.01 -26.21
C HIS A 56 -4.95 -6.46 -26.10
N GLU A 57 -4.28 -6.37 -27.25
CA GLU A 57 -2.95 -5.77 -27.39
C GLU A 57 -3.03 -4.25 -27.45
N HIS A 58 -4.00 -3.73 -28.22
CA HIS A 58 -4.36 -2.32 -28.36
C HIS A 58 -5.74 -2.21 -29.04
N LEU A 59 -6.64 -1.35 -28.54
CA LEU A 59 -7.69 -0.78 -29.41
C LEU A 59 -6.96 0.10 -30.44
N PRO A 60 -7.08 -0.17 -31.75
CA PRO A 60 -6.22 0.48 -32.75
C PRO A 60 -6.53 1.97 -32.85
N SER A 61 -5.50 2.80 -32.68
CA SER A 61 -5.51 4.17 -33.18
C SER A 61 -5.30 4.15 -34.70
N LYS A 62 -6.41 4.12 -35.48
CA LYS A 62 -6.61 4.86 -36.75
C LYS A 62 -7.71 4.26 -37.64
N ARG A 63 -8.52 5.18 -38.17
CA ARG A 63 -9.16 5.17 -39.50
C ARG A 63 -9.62 3.80 -40.03
N SER A 64 -10.80 3.35 -39.63
CA SER A 64 -11.68 2.65 -40.55
C SER A 64 -12.96 3.46 -40.74
N LYS A 65 -13.24 3.82 -41.99
CA LYS A 65 -14.51 4.41 -42.39
C LYS A 65 -15.54 3.28 -42.38
N SER A 66 -16.26 3.10 -41.27
CA SER A 66 -17.68 2.73 -41.23
C SER A 66 -18.06 2.26 -39.83
N TYR A 67 -18.38 3.20 -38.94
CA TYR A 67 -19.37 2.98 -37.89
C TYR A 67 -20.35 4.15 -37.98
N SER A 68 -21.39 3.97 -38.78
CA SER A 68 -22.52 4.90 -38.81
C SER A 68 -23.38 4.64 -37.58
N ALA A 69 -23.64 5.72 -36.83
CA ALA A 69 -24.46 5.81 -35.63
C ALA A 69 -23.79 5.34 -34.33
N LEU A 70 -22.83 6.13 -33.82
CA LEU A 70 -22.70 6.39 -32.38
C LEU A 70 -21.93 7.70 -32.13
N ASP A 71 -22.64 8.56 -31.41
CA ASP A 71 -22.28 9.70 -30.57
C ASP A 71 -21.29 10.80 -31.05
N HIS A 72 -21.79 12.03 -31.03
CA HIS A 72 -21.05 13.26 -31.30
C HIS A 72 -19.95 13.51 -30.25
N GLN A 73 -20.05 12.90 -29.06
CA GLN A 73 -19.02 12.97 -28.01
C GLN A 73 -17.76 12.16 -28.31
N SER A 74 -17.87 11.00 -28.99
CA SER A 74 -16.72 10.15 -29.32
C SER A 74 -15.80 10.78 -30.36
N GLN A 75 -16.34 11.59 -31.28
CA GLN A 75 -15.54 12.33 -32.27
C GLN A 75 -14.69 13.45 -31.64
N LYS A 76 -15.17 14.07 -30.56
CA LYS A 76 -14.47 15.14 -29.84
C LYS A 76 -13.30 14.62 -29.01
N LEU A 77 -13.41 13.38 -28.50
CA LEU A 77 -12.32 12.67 -27.82
C LEU A 77 -11.24 12.22 -28.83
N LEU A 78 -11.66 11.76 -30.01
CA LEU A 78 -10.75 11.29 -31.07
C LEU A 78 -9.96 12.42 -31.75
N SER A 79 -10.52 13.64 -31.85
CA SER A 79 -9.76 14.80 -32.32
C SER A 79 -8.68 15.21 -31.30
N TYR A 80 -9.00 15.14 -30.01
CA TYR A 80 -8.08 15.47 -28.92
C TYR A 80 -6.90 14.49 -28.84
N LEU A 81 -7.15 13.20 -29.08
CA LEU A 81 -6.11 12.16 -29.10
C LEU A 81 -5.25 12.16 -30.37
N SER A 82 -5.68 12.82 -31.44
CA SER A 82 -4.94 12.91 -32.70
C SER A 82 -3.90 14.03 -32.76
N GLU A 83 -3.96 14.98 -31.83
CA GLU A 83 -2.97 16.09 -31.69
C GLU A 83 -1.79 15.73 -30.79
N ILE A 84 -1.82 14.55 -30.17
CA ILE A 84 -0.75 14.06 -29.29
C ILE A 84 0.30 13.36 -30.16
N SER A 85 1.42 14.07 -30.39
CA SER A 85 2.62 13.59 -31.11
C SER A 85 3.15 12.25 -30.56
N GLU A 86 3.85 11.48 -31.40
CA GLU A 86 4.65 10.31 -30.97
C GLU A 86 5.69 10.67 -29.87
N ASP A 87 5.95 11.95 -29.65
CA ASP A 87 6.81 12.51 -28.59
C ASP A 87 6.11 12.78 -27.23
N ALA A 88 4.83 12.40 -27.05
CA ALA A 88 4.14 12.66 -25.79
C ALA A 88 4.72 11.89 -24.58
N ALA A 89 4.81 12.62 -23.46
CA ALA A 89 5.57 12.29 -22.26
C ALA A 89 5.26 10.90 -21.67
N TRP A 90 6.32 10.25 -21.15
CA TRP A 90 6.34 8.86 -20.68
C TRP A 90 5.40 8.55 -19.48
N ASP A 91 4.89 9.56 -18.78
CA ASP A 91 4.21 9.42 -17.48
C ASP A 91 2.79 8.81 -17.58
N ASP A 92 2.02 9.11 -18.63
CA ASP A 92 0.71 8.48 -18.86
C ASP A 92 0.85 6.97 -19.11
N LYS A 93 1.94 6.55 -19.77
CA LYS A 93 2.24 5.13 -20.02
C LYS A 93 2.70 4.40 -18.75
N TYR A 94 3.26 5.12 -17.78
CA TYR A 94 3.75 4.59 -16.49
C TYR A 94 2.61 4.39 -15.47
N LEU A 95 1.59 5.24 -15.51
CA LEU A 95 0.39 5.12 -14.68
C LEU A 95 -0.31 3.76 -14.88
N THR A 96 -0.47 3.32 -16.14
CA THR A 96 -1.08 2.04 -16.51
C THR A 96 -0.30 0.81 -16.02
N ILE A 97 1.04 0.86 -16.02
CA ILE A 97 1.89 -0.25 -15.55
C ILE A 97 1.69 -0.51 -14.05
N ASN A 98 1.65 0.55 -13.24
CA ASN A 98 1.59 0.41 -11.78
C ASN A 98 0.22 -0.07 -11.28
N ASN A 99 -0.84 0.17 -12.04
CA ASN A 99 -2.18 -0.36 -11.73
C ASN A 99 -2.27 -1.83 -12.09
N PHE A 100 -1.66 -2.20 -13.21
CA PHE A 100 -1.68 -3.53 -13.76
C PHE A 100 -1.05 -4.58 -12.83
N SER A 101 0.12 -4.29 -12.23
CA SER A 101 0.75 -5.25 -11.32
C SER A 101 -0.08 -5.50 -10.06
N HIS A 102 -0.68 -4.44 -9.48
CA HIS A 102 -1.50 -4.55 -8.27
C HIS A 102 -2.83 -5.27 -8.54
N GLU A 103 -3.53 -4.91 -9.64
CA GLU A 103 -4.80 -5.55 -10.04
C GLU A 103 -4.62 -7.01 -10.50
N LEU A 104 -3.52 -7.34 -11.18
CA LEU A 104 -3.20 -8.72 -11.57
C LEU A 104 -2.96 -9.59 -10.35
N LEU A 105 -2.14 -9.12 -9.40
CA LEU A 105 -1.88 -9.82 -8.13
C LEU A 105 -3.16 -10.00 -7.31
N TYR A 106 -3.98 -8.94 -7.25
CA TYR A 106 -5.26 -8.94 -6.55
C TYR A 106 -6.30 -9.89 -7.16
N SER A 107 -6.45 -9.88 -8.49
CA SER A 107 -7.36 -10.77 -9.22
C SER A 107 -6.99 -12.24 -9.05
N MET A 108 -5.69 -12.55 -9.08
CA MET A 108 -5.19 -13.92 -8.87
C MET A 108 -5.40 -14.43 -7.43
N GLN A 109 -5.33 -13.55 -6.43
CA GLN A 109 -5.67 -13.89 -5.04
C GLN A 109 -7.17 -14.20 -4.88
N HIS A 110 -8.03 -13.44 -5.56
CA HIS A 110 -9.48 -13.66 -5.54
C HIS A 110 -9.88 -14.96 -6.25
N GLU A 111 -9.22 -15.33 -7.36
CA GLU A 111 -9.48 -16.58 -8.07
C GLU A 111 -8.99 -17.82 -7.30
N ASN A 112 -7.85 -17.75 -6.59
CA ASN A 112 -7.42 -18.84 -5.72
C ASN A 112 -8.46 -19.12 -4.62
N SER A 113 -9.10 -18.08 -4.09
CA SER A 113 -10.19 -18.19 -3.10
C SER A 113 -11.48 -18.81 -3.68
N ARG A 114 -11.68 -18.79 -5.01
CA ARG A 114 -12.84 -19.41 -5.69
C ARG A 114 -12.69 -20.91 -5.91
N SER A 115 -11.47 -21.45 -5.86
CA SER A 115 -11.18 -22.79 -6.39
C SER A 115 -11.59 -23.99 -5.50
N GLY A 116 -12.41 -23.78 -4.47
CA GLY A 116 -13.07 -24.78 -3.62
C GLY A 116 -12.76 -26.25 -3.94
N PHE A 117 -11.59 -26.72 -3.52
CA PHE A 117 -11.28 -28.15 -3.52
C PHE A 117 -11.99 -28.76 -2.32
N GLN A 118 -13.15 -29.37 -2.58
CA GLN A 118 -13.81 -30.25 -1.62
C GLN A 118 -12.96 -31.52 -1.43
N THR A 119 -11.97 -31.43 -0.56
CA THR A 119 -11.54 -32.58 0.24
C THR A 119 -11.95 -32.30 1.67
N ARG A 120 -12.69 -33.21 2.30
CA ARG A 120 -13.02 -33.16 3.73
C ARG A 120 -11.72 -33.17 4.53
N GLU A 121 -11.18 -32.00 4.87
CA GLU A 121 -10.42 -31.67 6.09
C GLU A 121 -9.79 -30.26 5.96
N HIS A 122 -10.12 -29.41 6.93
CA HIS A 122 -9.50 -28.15 7.36
C HIS A 122 -9.07 -27.10 6.31
N ASP A 123 -9.86 -26.01 6.23
CA ASP A 123 -9.49 -24.77 5.53
C ASP A 123 -8.22 -24.13 6.13
N ILE A 124 -7.15 -24.12 5.33
CA ILE A 124 -5.92 -23.38 5.61
C ILE A 124 -6.08 -21.99 5.00
N HIS A 125 -6.28 -20.96 5.83
CA HIS A 125 -6.27 -19.58 5.36
C HIS A 125 -4.84 -19.04 5.34
N THR A 126 -4.22 -19.06 4.18
CA THR A 126 -2.91 -18.45 3.94
C THR A 126 -3.10 -16.98 3.53
N ASN A 127 -2.71 -16.04 4.41
CA ASN A 127 -2.70 -14.61 4.07
C ASN A 127 -1.38 -14.25 3.39
N VAL A 128 -1.44 -13.88 2.11
CA VAL A 128 -0.30 -13.27 1.39
C VAL A 128 -0.31 -11.78 1.72
N LEU A 129 0.75 -11.27 2.37
CA LEU A 129 0.89 -9.85 2.68
C LEU A 129 1.97 -9.24 1.78
N PHE A 130 1.62 -8.13 1.12
CA PHE A 130 2.55 -7.37 0.29
C PHE A 130 3.33 -6.40 1.17
N MET A 131 4.62 -6.68 1.41
CA MET A 131 5.47 -5.74 2.17
C MET A 131 6.11 -4.73 1.22
N HIS A 132 5.90 -3.45 1.51
CA HIS A 132 6.57 -2.32 0.85
C HIS A 132 7.65 -1.73 1.77
N ASP A 133 8.68 -1.10 1.19
CA ASP A 133 9.95 -0.65 1.83
C ASP A 133 9.82 0.15 3.15
N GLU A 134 8.65 0.72 3.45
CA GLU A 134 8.44 1.58 4.62
C GLU A 134 7.92 0.83 5.87
N TYR A 135 7.60 -0.46 5.79
CA TYR A 135 6.92 -1.21 6.86
C TYR A 135 7.84 -2.03 7.77
N VAL A 136 9.15 -1.94 7.60
CA VAL A 136 10.11 -2.78 8.33
C VAL A 136 10.48 -2.21 9.71
N GLU A 137 10.33 -0.90 9.95
CA GLU A 137 10.91 -0.26 11.14
C GLU A 137 10.02 -0.22 12.41
N ALA A 138 8.72 -0.51 12.32
CA ALA A 138 7.78 -0.27 13.43
C ALA A 138 7.63 -1.43 14.45
N TYR A 139 8.55 -2.39 14.51
CA TYR A 139 8.39 -3.59 15.36
C TYR A 139 9.33 -3.61 16.58
N TYR A 140 9.13 -2.72 17.55
CA TYR A 140 9.75 -2.85 18.89
C TYR A 140 8.80 -2.53 20.05
N ASP A 141 8.62 -3.57 20.88
CA ASP A 141 8.50 -3.60 22.34
C ASP A 141 7.16 -3.70 23.11
N PHE A 142 7.25 -4.56 24.13
CA PHE A 142 6.43 -4.90 25.31
C PHE A 142 5.14 -5.73 25.25
N GLY A 143 5.06 -6.61 26.26
CA GLY A 143 4.18 -7.75 26.36
C GLY A 143 2.96 -7.58 27.26
N LEU A 144 2.04 -8.51 27.09
CA LEU A 144 0.86 -8.70 27.93
C LEU A 144 0.80 -10.15 28.37
N GLU A 145 0.71 -10.37 29.69
CA GLU A 145 0.47 -11.67 30.31
C GLU A 145 -0.94 -12.19 29.95
N LEU A 146 -1.03 -13.45 29.53
CA LEU A 146 -2.29 -14.19 29.45
C LEU A 146 -2.20 -15.51 30.22
N ASP A 147 -3.28 -15.81 30.93
CA ASP A 147 -3.52 -16.89 31.88
C ASP A 147 -3.25 -18.31 31.30
N PRO A 148 -2.41 -19.15 31.94
CA PRO A 148 -1.91 -20.40 31.35
C PRO A 148 -2.86 -21.62 31.43
N ARG A 149 -4.17 -21.44 31.62
CA ARG A 149 -5.07 -22.58 31.90
C ARG A 149 -6.13 -22.80 30.82
N GLY A 150 -5.77 -23.59 29.80
CA GLY A 150 -6.72 -24.12 28.83
C GLY A 150 -6.11 -25.03 27.76
N VAL A 151 -5.46 -26.13 28.16
CA VAL A 151 -4.90 -27.12 27.21
C VAL A 151 -6.01 -28.05 26.72
N GLY A 152 -6.38 -27.91 25.45
CA GLY A 152 -7.33 -28.80 24.78
C GLY A 152 -7.18 -28.75 23.26
N GLY A 153 -6.19 -29.48 22.74
CA GLY A 153 -6.30 -30.32 21.53
C GLY A 153 -6.87 -29.79 20.21
N TYR A 154 -6.91 -28.48 19.94
CA TYR A 154 -7.23 -27.98 18.59
C TYR A 154 -5.94 -27.64 17.85
N GLY A 155 -5.74 -28.27 16.69
CA GLY A 155 -4.70 -27.91 15.73
C GLY A 155 -4.98 -26.50 15.20
N HIS A 156 -4.56 -25.49 15.95
CA HIS A 156 -4.69 -24.11 15.51
C HIS A 156 -3.72 -23.88 14.35
N ASN A 157 -4.27 -23.65 13.16
CA ASN A 157 -3.51 -23.15 12.02
C ASN A 157 -2.87 -21.83 12.44
N ILE A 158 -1.54 -21.82 12.60
CA ILE A 158 -0.76 -20.63 12.91
C ILE A 158 -0.69 -19.81 11.63
N PRO A 159 -1.34 -18.64 11.52
CA PRO A 159 -1.19 -17.82 10.33
C PRO A 159 0.27 -17.37 10.25
N VAL A 160 0.92 -17.76 9.16
CA VAL A 160 2.28 -17.33 8.83
C VAL A 160 2.19 -16.20 7.83
N LEU A 161 2.94 -15.12 8.07
CA LEU A 161 3.15 -14.08 7.09
C LEU A 161 3.95 -14.67 5.93
N ILE A 162 3.29 -14.92 4.79
CA ILE A 162 4.02 -15.02 3.53
C ILE A 162 4.31 -13.58 3.11
N GLY A 163 5.52 -13.12 3.42
CA GLY A 163 6.00 -11.83 2.94
C GLY A 163 6.29 -11.94 1.46
N LEU A 164 5.33 -11.56 0.62
CA LEU A 164 5.62 -11.26 -0.77
C LEU A 164 6.06 -9.80 -0.79
N THR A 165 7.36 -9.57 -0.65
CA THR A 165 7.89 -8.21 -0.69
C THR A 165 7.82 -7.71 -2.12
N LEU A 166 7.16 -6.57 -2.32
CA LEU A 166 7.05 -5.90 -3.60
C LEU A 166 7.89 -4.63 -3.56
N GLN A 167 9.03 -4.65 -4.25
CA GLN A 167 9.83 -3.45 -4.39
C GLN A 167 9.65 -2.80 -5.74
N LYS A 168 9.37 -1.49 -5.70
CA LYS A 168 9.12 -0.67 -6.87
C LYS A 168 10.33 0.21 -7.14
N ASN A 169 10.88 0.09 -8.34
CA ASN A 169 11.94 0.98 -8.80
C ASN A 169 11.34 2.32 -9.30
N PRO A 170 11.61 3.48 -8.66
CA PRO A 170 11.15 4.80 -9.13
C PRO A 170 11.87 5.26 -10.40
N TYR A 171 11.30 6.23 -11.14
CA TYR A 171 11.77 6.61 -12.49
C TYR A 171 12.96 7.61 -12.49
N ARG A 172 13.83 7.37 -13.48
CA ARG A 172 14.90 8.14 -14.16
C ARG A 172 16.04 8.90 -13.45
N ASP A 173 15.88 9.54 -12.31
CA ASP A 173 17.03 10.28 -11.73
C ASP A 173 17.58 9.66 -10.43
N THR A 174 16.84 8.73 -9.82
CA THR A 174 17.24 7.93 -8.65
C THR A 174 16.71 6.49 -8.72
N ALA A 175 16.56 5.94 -9.93
CA ALA A 175 16.12 4.56 -10.10
C ALA A 175 17.09 3.61 -9.38
N LEU A 176 16.59 2.90 -8.37
CA LEU A 176 17.36 1.88 -7.66
C LEU A 176 17.87 0.88 -8.69
N SER A 177 19.16 0.61 -8.70
CA SER A 177 19.69 -0.52 -9.44
C SER A 177 18.99 -1.80 -8.99
N LEU A 178 18.88 -2.80 -9.88
CA LEU A 178 18.31 -4.10 -9.51
C LEU A 178 18.99 -4.69 -8.25
N SER A 179 20.30 -4.49 -8.12
CA SER A 179 21.09 -4.92 -6.96
C SER A 179 20.72 -4.18 -5.66
N GLU A 180 20.38 -2.90 -5.73
CA GLU A 180 19.86 -2.19 -4.55
C GLU A 180 18.48 -2.71 -4.18
N ALA A 181 17.61 -2.95 -5.17
CA ALA A 181 16.32 -3.57 -4.90
C ALA A 181 16.47 -4.98 -4.29
N GLU A 182 17.41 -5.78 -4.78
CA GLU A 182 17.71 -7.07 -4.18
C GLU A 182 18.16 -6.95 -2.71
N ALA A 183 18.95 -5.93 -2.37
CA ALA A 183 19.36 -5.69 -0.99
C ALA A 183 18.18 -5.38 -0.06
N GLN A 184 17.26 -4.52 -0.50
CA GLN A 184 16.08 -4.16 0.30
C GLN A 184 15.07 -5.32 0.37
N LEU A 185 14.91 -6.11 -0.70
CA LEU A 185 14.12 -7.34 -0.70
C LEU A 185 14.59 -8.33 0.37
N VAL A 186 15.90 -8.55 0.49
CA VAL A 186 16.50 -9.46 1.49
C VAL A 186 16.31 -8.92 2.91
N ALA A 187 16.46 -7.60 3.10
CA ALA A 187 16.18 -6.96 4.38
C ALA A 187 14.72 -7.19 4.81
N CYS A 188 13.78 -6.97 3.89
CA CYS A 188 12.35 -7.21 4.13
C CYS A 188 12.05 -8.67 4.44
N ALA A 189 12.61 -9.62 3.68
CA ALA A 189 12.40 -11.05 3.95
C ALA A 189 12.96 -11.46 5.32
N THR A 190 14.11 -10.92 5.72
CA THR A 190 14.68 -11.16 7.05
C THR A 190 13.78 -10.61 8.15
N ALA A 191 13.25 -9.40 7.98
CA ALA A 191 12.29 -8.83 8.92
C ALA A 191 10.99 -9.66 9.01
N ALA A 192 10.47 -10.16 7.89
CA ALA A 192 9.31 -11.06 7.90
C ALA A 192 9.59 -12.34 8.68
N PHE A 193 10.77 -12.95 8.51
CA PHE A 193 11.20 -14.11 9.30
C PHE A 193 11.24 -13.81 10.80
N GLN A 194 11.82 -12.67 11.19
CA GLN A 194 11.88 -12.21 12.59
C GLN A 194 10.48 -12.01 13.17
N THR A 195 9.58 -11.34 12.44
CA THR A 195 8.19 -11.08 12.87
C THR A 195 7.38 -12.37 12.98
N ASN A 196 7.56 -13.30 12.04
CA ASN A 196 6.96 -14.63 12.11
C ASN A 196 7.43 -15.37 13.37
N ASN A 197 8.74 -15.41 13.62
CA ASN A 197 9.29 -16.07 14.80
C ASN A 197 8.86 -15.41 16.11
N ARG A 198 8.79 -14.07 16.16
CA ARG A 198 8.25 -13.34 17.30
C ARG A 198 6.80 -13.72 17.55
N SER A 199 5.94 -13.65 16.53
CA SER A 199 4.52 -14.01 16.63
C SER A 199 4.33 -15.46 17.07
N ARG A 200 5.13 -16.38 16.53
CA ARG A 200 5.16 -17.79 16.94
C ARG A 200 5.41 -17.94 18.44
N GLN A 201 6.40 -17.23 18.97
CA GLN A 201 6.74 -17.28 20.39
C GLN A 201 5.70 -16.57 21.27
N THR A 202 5.34 -15.33 20.94
CA THR A 202 4.55 -14.47 21.83
C THR A 202 3.05 -14.71 21.73
N LYS A 203 2.53 -15.03 20.54
CA LYS A 203 1.09 -15.19 20.30
C LYS A 203 0.65 -16.64 20.32
N TYR A 204 1.49 -17.56 19.83
CA TYR A 204 1.12 -18.96 19.65
C TYR A 204 1.88 -19.91 20.57
N PHE A 205 2.83 -19.42 21.36
CA PHE A 205 3.64 -20.21 22.29
C PHE A 205 4.33 -21.41 21.62
N VAL A 206 4.70 -21.30 20.34
CA VAL A 206 5.43 -22.33 19.60
C VAL A 206 6.89 -21.92 19.36
N PRO A 207 7.82 -22.88 19.23
CA PRO A 207 9.22 -22.57 18.96
C PRO A 207 9.42 -21.76 17.67
N PRO A 208 10.43 -20.87 17.63
CA PRO A 208 10.81 -20.18 16.42
C PRO A 208 11.32 -21.17 15.37
N LEU A 209 11.13 -20.84 14.10
CA LEU A 209 11.69 -21.57 12.97
C LEU A 209 13.20 -21.31 12.90
N LYS A 210 14.00 -22.35 12.66
CA LYS A 210 15.44 -22.21 12.36
C LYS A 210 15.69 -21.70 10.95
N SER A 211 14.76 -21.96 10.04
CA SER A 211 14.79 -21.41 8.68
C SER A 211 13.40 -21.35 8.08
N GLN A 212 13.22 -20.44 7.13
CA GLN A 212 11.99 -20.24 6.39
C GLN A 212 12.32 -19.88 4.94
N MET A 213 11.61 -20.53 4.01
CA MET A 213 11.61 -20.11 2.60
C MET A 213 10.60 -18.97 2.43
N ILE A 214 11.09 -17.81 1.99
CA ILE A 214 10.26 -16.62 1.75
C ILE A 214 10.27 -16.30 0.25
N PRO A 215 9.13 -16.39 -0.45
CA PRO A 215 9.03 -16.03 -1.86
C PRO A 215 9.09 -14.51 -2.03
N GLY A 216 9.96 -14.00 -2.91
CA GLY A 216 10.09 -12.56 -3.20
C GLY A 216 9.80 -12.22 -4.66
N ILE A 217 9.32 -10.99 -4.94
CA ILE A 217 9.15 -10.50 -6.31
C ILE A 217 9.57 -9.03 -6.43
N ILE A 218 10.44 -8.71 -7.38
CA ILE A 218 10.80 -7.31 -7.68
C ILE A 218 10.17 -6.95 -9.02
N PHE A 219 9.49 -5.80 -9.07
CA PHE A 219 8.99 -5.27 -10.34
C PHE A 219 9.89 -4.14 -10.82
N SER A 220 10.64 -4.41 -11.89
CA SER A 220 11.35 -3.38 -12.65
C SER A 220 10.40 -2.85 -13.73
N GLY A 221 9.57 -1.87 -13.38
CA GLY A 221 8.47 -1.43 -14.22
C GLY A 221 7.41 -2.51 -14.37
N SER A 222 7.28 -3.10 -15.57
CA SER A 222 6.31 -4.18 -15.86
C SER A 222 6.95 -5.57 -15.95
N PHE A 223 8.17 -5.72 -15.42
CA PHE A 223 8.93 -6.96 -15.42
C PHE A 223 9.05 -7.50 -14.00
N PRO A 224 8.33 -8.57 -13.65
CA PRO A 224 8.55 -9.24 -12.39
C PRO A 224 9.83 -10.10 -12.46
N THR A 225 10.61 -10.05 -11.40
CA THR A 225 11.72 -10.97 -11.15
C THR A 225 11.40 -11.74 -9.88
N PHE A 226 11.39 -13.07 -9.95
CA PHE A 226 11.02 -13.93 -8.82
C PHE A 226 12.25 -14.38 -8.04
N TYR A 227 12.11 -14.50 -6.72
CA TYR A 227 13.17 -14.88 -5.80
C TYR A 227 12.72 -15.98 -4.85
N LYS A 228 13.64 -16.89 -4.51
CA LYS A 228 13.52 -17.75 -3.34
C LYS A 228 14.54 -17.34 -2.29
N LEU A 229 14.03 -16.93 -1.14
CA LEU A 229 14.84 -16.41 -0.06
C LEU A 229 14.80 -17.41 1.09
N LEU A 230 15.82 -18.28 1.18
CA LEU A 230 15.98 -19.15 2.34
C LEU A 230 16.63 -18.34 3.47
N ILE A 231 15.80 -17.80 4.37
CA ILE A 231 16.25 -17.09 5.55
C ILE A 231 16.44 -18.10 6.68
N ASP A 232 17.65 -18.21 7.21
CA ASP A 232 17.96 -19.05 8.37
C ASP A 232 18.34 -18.22 9.59
N GLU A 233 18.42 -18.87 10.75
CA GLU A 233 18.84 -18.24 12.00
C GLU A 233 20.24 -17.62 11.92
N ASN A 234 21.12 -18.14 11.05
CA ASN A 234 22.45 -17.58 10.84
C ASN A 234 22.41 -16.26 10.06
N LEU A 235 21.55 -16.15 9.04
CA LEU A 235 21.31 -14.89 8.35
C LEU A 235 20.66 -13.88 9.30
N ASP A 236 19.59 -14.27 10.01
CA ASP A 236 18.94 -13.41 11.02
C ASP A 236 19.96 -12.89 12.05
N PHE A 237 20.77 -13.78 12.61
CA PHE A 237 21.83 -13.42 13.56
C PHE A 237 22.83 -12.42 12.97
N ARG A 238 23.31 -12.64 11.75
CA ARG A 238 24.23 -11.69 11.09
C ARG A 238 23.61 -10.32 10.88
N VAL A 239 22.33 -10.27 10.53
CA VAL A 239 21.59 -9.01 10.36
C VAL A 239 21.43 -8.27 11.69
N ARG A 240 21.12 -8.98 12.79
CA ARG A 240 20.92 -8.36 14.12
C ARG A 240 22.21 -7.90 14.79
N PHE A 241 23.31 -8.62 14.59
CA PHE A 241 24.55 -8.38 15.34
C PHE A 241 25.70 -7.81 14.50
N GLY A 242 25.48 -7.56 13.19
CA GLY A 242 26.40 -6.77 12.38
C GLY A 242 27.66 -7.49 11.90
N GLY A 243 27.62 -8.83 11.76
CA GLY A 243 28.68 -9.63 11.13
C GLY A 243 29.80 -10.11 12.07
N GLY A 244 30.18 -11.39 11.91
CA GLY A 244 31.25 -12.06 12.68
C GLY A 244 31.30 -13.59 12.50
N LEU A 245 30.25 -14.23 11.96
CA LEU A 245 30.21 -15.68 11.73
C LEU A 245 30.47 -16.04 10.25
N ARG A 246 31.23 -17.10 10.03
CA ARG A 246 31.49 -17.68 8.70
C ARG A 246 30.23 -18.39 8.20
N GLY A 247 29.71 -17.98 7.04
CA GLY A 247 28.61 -18.64 6.36
C GLY A 247 28.24 -17.86 5.11
N ASN A 248 27.89 -18.57 4.03
CA ASN A 248 27.34 -17.95 2.82
C ASN A 248 25.87 -18.33 2.72
N THR A 249 24.99 -17.33 2.63
CA THR A 249 23.59 -17.57 2.28
C THR A 249 23.44 -17.36 0.78
N VAL A 250 23.01 -18.41 0.09
CA VAL A 250 22.73 -18.36 -1.35
C VAL A 250 21.22 -18.21 -1.54
N LEU A 251 20.84 -17.17 -2.26
CA LEU A 251 19.47 -16.89 -2.67
C LEU A 251 19.30 -17.25 -4.14
N GLU A 252 18.12 -17.70 -4.56
CA GLU A 252 17.87 -18.02 -5.97
C GLU A 252 17.06 -16.89 -6.63
N ARG A 253 17.51 -16.40 -7.77
CA ARG A 253 16.80 -15.45 -8.64
C ARG A 253 16.38 -16.16 -9.92
N PHE A 254 15.10 -16.08 -10.27
CA PHE A 254 14.64 -16.55 -11.57
C PHE A 254 14.93 -15.50 -12.64
N VAL A 255 15.76 -15.87 -13.62
CA VAL A 255 16.06 -15.04 -14.79
C VAL A 255 15.54 -15.74 -16.02
N GLU A 256 14.44 -15.22 -16.56
CA GLU A 256 13.83 -15.76 -17.77
C GLU A 256 14.77 -15.60 -18.98
N PRO A 257 15.25 -16.70 -19.58
CA PRO A 257 16.16 -16.62 -20.73
C PRO A 257 15.45 -16.17 -22.02
N ASP A 258 14.15 -16.48 -22.19
CA ASP A 258 13.48 -16.45 -23.49
C ASP A 258 12.18 -15.63 -23.50
N LEU A 259 12.21 -14.38 -23.01
CA LEU A 259 11.10 -13.45 -23.25
C LEU A 259 11.07 -13.03 -24.73
N PRO A 260 9.92 -13.16 -25.42
CA PRO A 260 9.77 -12.74 -26.82
C PRO A 260 10.16 -11.28 -27.06
N VAL A 261 9.83 -10.39 -26.12
CA VAL A 261 10.15 -8.95 -26.20
C VAL A 261 10.58 -8.42 -24.82
N PRO A 262 11.86 -8.57 -24.43
CA PRO A 262 12.35 -8.25 -23.08
C PRO A 262 12.29 -6.77 -22.70
N LYS A 263 11.93 -5.85 -23.62
CA LYS A 263 11.82 -4.41 -23.35
C LYS A 263 10.38 -3.92 -23.14
N ARG A 264 9.37 -4.76 -23.39
CA ARG A 264 7.95 -4.39 -23.25
C ARG A 264 7.23 -5.00 -22.05
N GLY A 265 7.79 -6.02 -21.41
CA GLY A 265 7.30 -6.58 -20.14
C GLY A 265 5.86 -7.05 -20.29
N LEU A 266 5.03 -6.81 -19.29
CA LEU A 266 3.61 -7.16 -19.33
C LEU A 266 2.78 -6.34 -20.34
N ARG A 267 3.37 -5.38 -21.08
CA ARG A 267 2.62 -4.66 -22.12
C ARG A 267 2.37 -5.50 -23.37
N GLU A 268 3.29 -6.40 -23.72
CA GLU A 268 3.18 -7.27 -24.90
C GLU A 268 2.30 -8.48 -24.59
N LEU A 269 1.29 -8.80 -25.41
CA LEU A 269 0.37 -9.91 -25.13
C LEU A 269 1.10 -11.25 -24.96
N ARG A 270 2.08 -11.50 -25.83
CA ARG A 270 2.88 -12.73 -25.80
C ARG A 270 3.70 -12.88 -24.51
N ASN A 271 4.11 -11.76 -23.92
CA ASN A 271 4.77 -11.77 -22.62
C ASN A 271 3.75 -11.98 -21.49
N ARG A 272 2.54 -11.40 -21.59
CA ARG A 272 1.47 -11.54 -20.57
C ARG A 272 1.13 -13.00 -20.30
N GLU A 273 0.98 -13.80 -21.35
CA GLU A 273 0.68 -15.22 -21.25
C GLU A 273 1.73 -15.98 -20.42
N LYS A 274 3.01 -15.85 -20.80
CA LYS A 274 4.13 -16.46 -20.06
C LYS A 274 4.21 -15.95 -18.63
N TRP A 275 4.08 -14.64 -18.42
CA TRP A 275 4.14 -14.07 -17.08
C TRP A 275 2.96 -14.50 -16.20
N CYS A 276 1.76 -14.68 -16.74
CA CYS A 276 0.63 -15.26 -16.02
C CYS A 276 0.91 -16.70 -15.58
N GLN A 277 1.52 -17.52 -16.45
CA GLN A 277 1.96 -18.86 -16.06
C GLN A 277 2.97 -18.80 -14.92
N TYR A 278 4.00 -17.95 -15.03
CA TYR A 278 5.02 -17.79 -13.99
C TYR A 278 4.42 -17.29 -12.68
N LEU A 279 3.55 -16.28 -12.74
CA LEU A 279 2.91 -15.75 -11.55
C LEU A 279 1.99 -16.78 -10.89
N SER A 280 1.22 -17.55 -11.66
CA SER A 280 0.36 -18.60 -11.11
C SER A 280 1.19 -19.67 -10.40
N THR A 281 2.24 -20.13 -11.09
CA THR A 281 3.15 -21.14 -10.58
C THR A 281 3.88 -20.64 -9.33
N PHE A 282 4.29 -19.36 -9.33
CA PHE A 282 4.92 -18.71 -8.17
C PHE A 282 3.95 -18.56 -7.00
N MET A 283 2.68 -18.23 -7.23
CA MET A 283 1.68 -18.12 -6.17
C MET A 283 1.38 -19.49 -5.53
N ARG A 284 1.35 -20.57 -6.33
CA ARG A 284 1.26 -21.94 -5.81
C ARG A 284 2.49 -22.28 -4.95
N PHE A 285 3.69 -21.93 -5.43
CA PHE A 285 4.93 -22.10 -4.67
C PHE A 285 4.88 -21.32 -3.34
N ALA A 286 4.44 -20.06 -3.37
CA ALA A 286 4.29 -19.24 -2.18
C ALA A 286 3.33 -19.87 -1.16
N SER A 287 2.16 -20.35 -1.62
CA SER A 287 1.19 -21.07 -0.77
C SER A 287 1.84 -22.26 -0.05
N ALA A 288 2.59 -23.09 -0.79
CA ALA A 288 3.30 -24.23 -0.22
C ALA A 288 4.35 -23.81 0.83
N CYS A 289 5.05 -22.68 0.63
CA CYS A 289 5.96 -22.13 1.64
C CYS A 289 5.23 -21.71 2.93
N GLY A 290 4.06 -21.08 2.84
CA GLY A 290 3.26 -20.71 4.01
C GLY A 290 2.72 -21.91 4.78
N GLU A 291 2.26 -22.95 4.06
CA GLU A 291 1.83 -24.21 4.67
C GLU A 291 2.96 -24.90 5.44
N ALA A 292 4.17 -24.98 4.85
CA ALA A 292 5.33 -25.55 5.51
C ALA A 292 5.70 -24.81 6.80
N ALA A 293 5.74 -23.48 6.74
CA ALA A 293 6.03 -22.65 7.91
C ALA A 293 4.96 -22.77 9.01
N THR A 294 3.68 -22.92 8.63
CA THR A 294 2.57 -23.15 9.57
C THR A 294 2.76 -24.45 10.32
N ARG A 295 3.17 -25.51 9.60
CA ARG A 295 3.45 -26.84 10.16
C ARG A 295 4.75 -26.93 10.98
N GLY A 296 5.54 -25.85 11.03
CA GLY A 296 6.82 -25.85 11.75
C GLY A 296 7.87 -26.79 11.16
N ILE A 297 7.70 -27.18 9.90
CA ILE A 297 8.67 -28.00 9.15
C ILE A 297 9.45 -27.09 8.21
N ASN A 298 10.72 -27.42 7.99
CA ASN A 298 11.44 -26.78 6.89
C ASN A 298 10.81 -27.23 5.55
N PHE A 299 11.10 -26.51 4.46
CA PHE A 299 10.55 -26.85 3.13
C PHE A 299 10.96 -28.27 2.65
N LYS A 300 11.98 -28.88 3.27
CA LYS A 300 12.43 -30.26 3.01
C LYS A 300 11.73 -31.31 3.89
N GLY A 301 10.82 -30.91 4.77
CA GLY A 301 10.04 -31.81 5.64
C GLY A 301 10.72 -32.23 6.94
N GLU A 302 11.81 -31.60 7.35
CA GLU A 302 12.54 -31.98 8.56
C GLU A 302 12.03 -31.22 9.80
N PRO A 303 11.86 -31.90 10.95
CA PRO A 303 11.44 -31.30 12.21
C PRO A 303 12.55 -30.46 12.86
N VAL A 304 12.18 -29.38 13.54
CA VAL A 304 13.10 -28.36 14.06
C VAL A 304 12.98 -28.26 15.59
N GLY A 305 14.06 -28.54 16.34
CA GLY A 305 14.05 -28.48 17.82
C GLY A 305 15.31 -27.86 18.46
N GLY A 306 15.09 -27.07 19.53
CA GLY A 306 16.08 -26.52 20.47
C GLY A 306 15.55 -25.29 21.25
N PRO A 307 15.75 -25.17 22.59
CA PRO A 307 15.22 -24.06 23.40
C PRO A 307 16.14 -22.82 23.44
N VAL A 308 15.55 -21.61 23.54
CA VAL A 308 16.27 -20.32 23.62
C VAL A 308 15.64 -19.40 24.69
N LYS A 309 16.47 -18.60 25.38
CA LYS A 309 16.11 -17.66 26.47
C LYS A 309 16.07 -16.19 25.99
N ALA A 310 15.25 -15.35 26.63
CA ALA A 310 14.99 -13.95 26.29
C ALA A 310 15.74 -12.92 27.18
N TYR A 311 15.92 -11.69 26.69
CA TYR A 311 16.49 -10.52 27.39
C TYR A 311 15.69 -9.23 27.07
N GLU A 312 15.61 -8.29 28.01
CA GLU A 312 14.94 -6.98 27.94
C GLU A 312 15.93 -5.79 27.96
N VAL A 313 15.57 -4.66 27.33
CA VAL A 313 16.28 -3.37 27.39
C VAL A 313 15.27 -2.23 27.44
N ASP A 314 15.54 -1.21 28.25
CA ASP A 314 14.64 -0.10 28.59
C ASP A 314 15.32 1.25 28.26
N ASN A 315 14.62 2.25 27.71
CA ASN A 315 15.08 3.66 27.64
C ASN A 315 13.97 4.66 27.24
N GLN A 316 13.87 5.78 27.97
CA GLN A 316 13.06 6.97 27.65
C GLN A 316 13.90 8.27 27.69
N PRO A 317 13.58 9.30 26.87
CA PRO A 317 14.13 10.64 27.04
C PRO A 317 13.10 11.72 27.40
N ASP A 318 13.59 12.71 28.13
CA ASP A 318 12.91 13.90 28.68
C ASP A 318 12.99 15.12 27.72
N ARG A 319 12.01 16.02 27.76
CA ARG A 319 11.93 17.25 26.95
C ARG A 319 11.29 18.43 27.71
N SER A 320 12.03 19.53 27.84
CA SER A 320 11.46 20.87 28.11
C SER A 320 12.35 22.00 27.56
N GLN A 321 11.90 22.72 26.52
CA GLN A 321 12.38 24.07 26.15
C GLN A 321 11.29 24.91 25.41
N PRO A 322 11.37 26.25 25.42
CA PRO A 322 10.27 27.16 25.04
C PRO A 322 10.25 27.57 23.55
N ASN A 323 9.06 27.99 23.09
CA ASN A 323 8.64 28.23 21.71
C ASN A 323 9.22 29.50 21.06
N PHE A 324 10.26 29.36 20.23
CA PHE A 324 10.40 30.19 19.03
C PHE A 324 9.77 29.42 17.87
N LEU A 325 9.00 30.10 16.99
CA LEU A 325 8.58 29.47 15.73
C LEU A 325 9.86 29.19 14.93
N PRO A 326 10.21 27.91 14.71
CA PRO A 326 11.42 27.59 13.97
C PRO A 326 11.26 28.03 12.51
N PRO A 327 12.36 28.36 11.82
CA PRO A 327 12.32 28.63 10.38
C PRO A 327 11.65 27.47 9.64
N LEU A 328 10.91 27.79 8.57
CA LEU A 328 10.37 26.80 7.63
C LEU A 328 11.53 25.92 7.13
N LYS A 329 11.47 24.62 7.44
CA LYS A 329 12.42 23.62 6.97
C LYS A 329 11.76 22.76 5.91
N ALA A 330 12.54 22.37 4.90
CA ALA A 330 12.08 21.42 3.91
C ALA A 330 11.83 20.05 4.55
N LYS A 331 10.56 19.68 4.63
CA LYS A 331 10.06 18.43 5.22
C LYS A 331 9.21 17.67 4.22
N ASP A 332 9.28 16.35 4.28
CA ASP A 332 8.31 15.52 3.59
C ASP A 332 6.92 15.70 4.21
N GLY A 333 5.86 15.51 3.43
CA GLY A 333 4.49 15.77 3.88
C GLY A 333 4.08 14.95 5.10
N PHE A 334 4.64 13.76 5.29
CA PHE A 334 4.37 12.93 6.47
C PHE A 334 5.02 13.47 7.76
N GLU A 335 6.00 14.37 7.65
CA GLU A 335 6.68 15.00 8.79
C GLU A 335 6.01 16.32 9.21
N TRP A 336 4.96 16.75 8.51
CA TRP A 336 4.25 17.98 8.83
C TRP A 336 3.47 17.84 10.13
N THR A 337 3.48 18.93 10.90
CA THR A 337 2.86 19.07 12.22
C THR A 337 2.02 20.34 12.26
N CYS A 338 1.28 20.56 13.34
CA CYS A 338 0.51 21.81 13.53
C CYS A 338 1.40 23.07 13.53
N ASN A 339 2.67 22.94 13.90
CA ASN A 339 3.63 24.04 13.80
C ASN A 339 3.90 24.43 12.35
N ASP A 340 3.93 23.47 11.42
CA ASP A 340 4.13 23.72 10.00
C ASP A 340 2.91 24.41 9.39
N LEU A 341 1.69 24.05 9.81
CA LEU A 341 0.46 24.77 9.44
C LEU A 341 0.48 26.22 9.94
N CYS A 342 0.89 26.43 11.20
CA CYS A 342 0.98 27.76 11.80
C CYS A 342 2.03 28.62 11.10
N ALA A 343 3.23 28.08 10.86
CA ALA A 343 4.29 28.75 10.11
C ALA A 343 3.85 29.08 8.67
N SER A 344 3.01 28.25 8.06
CA SER A 344 2.47 28.49 6.72
C SER A 344 1.24 29.40 6.69
N ASN A 345 0.85 30.02 7.82
CA ASN A 345 -0.35 30.85 7.95
C ASN A 345 -1.64 30.12 7.48
N ILE A 346 -1.73 28.83 7.79
CA ILE A 346 -2.86 27.97 7.47
C ILE A 346 -3.72 27.80 8.73
N SER A 347 -5.02 28.06 8.62
CA SER A 347 -5.99 27.80 9.68
C SER A 347 -7.05 26.81 9.24
N ILE A 348 -7.39 25.87 10.11
CA ILE A 348 -8.48 24.92 9.91
C ILE A 348 -9.73 25.47 10.61
N VAL A 349 -10.85 25.55 9.88
CA VAL A 349 -12.12 26.11 10.36
C VAL A 349 -13.21 25.04 10.24
N GLU A 350 -13.78 24.65 11.38
CA GLU A 350 -14.94 23.76 11.43
C GLU A 350 -16.17 24.43 10.81
N GLN A 351 -16.89 23.70 9.97
CA GLN A 351 -18.16 24.11 9.39
C GLN A 351 -19.25 23.12 9.77
N ASP A 352 -20.46 23.62 10.02
CA ASP A 352 -21.64 22.79 10.12
C ASP A 352 -21.94 22.07 8.78
N PHE A 353 -22.83 21.07 8.84
CA PHE A 353 -23.19 20.27 7.67
C PHE A 353 -23.69 21.11 6.49
N GLN A 354 -24.55 22.09 6.76
CA GLN A 354 -25.18 22.90 5.73
C GLN A 354 -24.16 23.83 5.06
N SER A 355 -23.32 24.49 5.86
CA SER A 355 -22.24 25.35 5.39
C SER A 355 -21.18 24.56 4.61
N PHE A 356 -20.80 23.37 5.10
CA PHE A 356 -19.78 22.56 4.45
C PHE A 356 -20.26 21.94 3.14
N PHE A 357 -21.38 21.22 3.17
CA PHE A 357 -21.95 20.48 2.05
C PHE A 357 -22.99 21.24 1.25
N ASN A 358 -23.20 22.55 1.46
CA ASN A 358 -24.21 23.37 0.76
C ASN A 358 -25.53 22.60 0.53
N ARG A 359 -26.02 21.92 1.58
CA ARG A 359 -27.15 20.99 1.56
C ARG A 359 -27.86 21.00 2.89
N LYS A 360 -29.20 20.87 2.88
CA LYS A 360 -30.00 20.85 4.11
C LYS A 360 -30.03 19.47 4.78
N SER A 361 -29.84 18.40 4.01
CA SER A 361 -29.88 17.03 4.52
C SER A 361 -28.91 16.10 3.78
N LEU A 362 -28.55 15.01 4.44
CA LEU A 362 -27.76 13.92 3.88
C LEU A 362 -28.54 13.17 2.78
N PRO A 363 -27.90 12.75 1.68
CA PRO A 363 -28.54 11.94 0.63
C PRO A 363 -29.08 10.62 1.17
N LYS A 364 -29.98 9.94 0.45
CA LYS A 364 -30.44 8.59 0.83
C LYS A 364 -29.29 7.60 0.66
N TYR A 365 -29.20 6.60 1.53
CA TYR A 365 -28.25 5.50 1.38
C TYR A 365 -28.46 4.78 0.04
N GLN A 366 -27.37 4.48 -0.68
CA GLN A 366 -27.39 3.76 -1.98
C GLN A 366 -26.35 2.62 -2.01
N GLY A 367 -25.87 2.17 -0.85
CA GLY A 367 -24.94 1.03 -0.80
C GLY A 367 -25.66 -0.32 -0.77
N PRO A 368 -24.90 -1.43 -0.74
CA PRO A 368 -25.46 -2.77 -0.67
C PRO A 368 -26.25 -2.98 0.65
N PRO A 369 -27.51 -3.43 0.60
CA PRO A 369 -28.29 -3.70 1.81
C PRO A 369 -27.59 -4.63 2.80
N ALA A 370 -26.88 -5.65 2.31
CA ALA A 370 -26.14 -6.60 3.12
C ALA A 370 -25.08 -5.93 4.03
N PHE A 371 -24.47 -4.82 3.58
CA PHE A 371 -23.49 -4.07 4.39
C PHE A 371 -24.10 -3.44 5.65
N LEU A 372 -25.41 -3.13 5.61
CA LEU A 372 -26.16 -2.61 6.76
C LEU A 372 -26.84 -3.69 7.59
N GLN A 373 -27.09 -4.87 7.01
CA GLN A 373 -27.87 -5.95 7.62
C GLN A 373 -27.01 -6.93 8.43
N HIS A 374 -25.72 -7.05 8.13
CA HIS A 374 -24.83 -8.04 8.74
C HIS A 374 -23.77 -7.39 9.62
N GLN A 375 -23.62 -7.83 10.87
CA GLN A 375 -22.61 -7.30 11.78
C GLN A 375 -21.20 -7.65 11.31
N ASP A 376 -21.01 -8.89 10.85
CA ASP A 376 -19.74 -9.42 10.36
C ASP A 376 -19.94 -10.15 9.01
N TRP A 377 -18.83 -10.34 8.29
CA TRP A 377 -18.84 -10.99 6.98
C TRP A 377 -19.18 -12.49 7.04
N ARG A 378 -19.02 -13.15 8.20
CA ARG A 378 -19.25 -14.59 8.39
C ARG A 378 -20.75 -14.91 8.46
N THR A 379 -21.56 -13.94 8.89
CA THR A 379 -23.03 -14.06 8.87
C THR A 379 -23.65 -13.90 7.48
N ILE A 380 -22.87 -13.50 6.46
CA ILE A 380 -23.35 -13.42 5.09
C ILE A 380 -23.31 -14.83 4.51
N LEU A 381 -24.49 -15.44 4.36
CA LEU A 381 -24.63 -16.70 3.64
C LEU A 381 -24.33 -16.45 2.15
N PRO A 382 -23.51 -17.30 1.50
CA PRO A 382 -23.34 -17.25 0.05
C PRO A 382 -24.69 -17.51 -0.61
N GLN A 383 -25.34 -16.46 -1.11
CA GLN A 383 -26.55 -16.60 -1.93
C GLN A 383 -26.22 -16.53 -3.43
N ASP A 384 -24.98 -16.82 -3.81
CA ASP A 384 -24.46 -16.77 -5.18
C ASP A 384 -24.71 -15.44 -5.93
N THR A 385 -25.03 -14.34 -5.25
CA THR A 385 -25.15 -13.02 -5.90
C THR A 385 -23.86 -12.20 -5.73
N PRO A 386 -23.39 -11.50 -6.78
CA PRO A 386 -22.22 -10.63 -6.71
C PRO A 386 -22.28 -9.59 -5.58
N GLU A 387 -23.47 -9.07 -5.28
CA GLU A 387 -23.68 -8.06 -4.24
C GLU A 387 -23.29 -8.56 -2.84
N TYR A 388 -23.57 -9.84 -2.53
CA TYR A 388 -23.21 -10.44 -1.25
C TYR A 388 -21.70 -10.60 -1.10
N TYR A 389 -20.99 -10.99 -2.16
CA TYR A 389 -19.52 -11.09 -2.14
C TYR A 389 -18.87 -9.72 -1.93
N THR A 390 -19.38 -8.68 -2.59
CA THR A 390 -18.89 -7.31 -2.40
C THR A 390 -19.09 -6.83 -0.97
N ALA A 391 -20.27 -7.06 -0.38
CA ALA A 391 -20.54 -6.69 1.00
C ALA A 391 -19.67 -7.48 2.00
N ALA A 392 -19.51 -8.79 1.78
CA ALA A 392 -18.67 -9.64 2.63
C ALA A 392 -17.19 -9.23 2.56
N GLY A 393 -16.65 -8.97 1.37
CA GLY A 393 -15.29 -8.49 1.18
C GLY A 393 -15.05 -7.14 1.87
N LEU A 394 -16.02 -6.22 1.78
CA LEU A 394 -15.94 -4.93 2.46
C LEU A 394 -16.00 -5.05 3.99
N LEU A 395 -16.87 -5.92 4.52
CA LEU A 395 -16.95 -6.18 5.96
C LEU A 395 -15.70 -6.87 6.51
N LYS A 396 -15.10 -7.78 5.74
CA LYS A 396 -13.84 -8.43 6.11
C LYS A 396 -12.72 -7.40 6.27
N ARG A 397 -12.57 -6.48 5.30
CA ARG A 397 -11.56 -5.42 5.41
C ARG A 397 -11.86 -4.41 6.50
N LEU A 398 -13.14 -4.12 6.74
CA LEU A 398 -13.54 -3.27 7.85
C LEU A 398 -13.15 -3.90 9.19
N GLU A 399 -13.36 -5.20 9.38
CA GLU A 399 -12.89 -5.95 10.55
C GLU A 399 -11.37 -5.87 10.69
N GLU A 400 -10.63 -6.07 9.59
CA GLU A 400 -9.17 -5.95 9.55
C GLU A 400 -8.69 -4.52 9.89
N SER A 401 -9.40 -3.47 9.44
CA SER A 401 -9.08 -2.07 9.78
C SER A 401 -9.35 -1.70 11.25
N GLY A 402 -10.27 -2.43 11.90
CA GLY A 402 -10.63 -2.20 13.30
C GLY A 402 -9.83 -3.04 14.28
N ALA A 403 -9.15 -4.08 13.80
CA ALA A 403 -8.26 -4.89 14.62
C ALA A 403 -7.11 -4.01 15.09
N VAL A 404 -7.10 -3.68 16.39
CA VAL A 404 -6.11 -2.82 17.09
C VAL A 404 -4.73 -3.48 17.15
N ALA A 405 -4.40 -4.40 16.24
CA ALA A 405 -3.02 -4.80 16.07
C ALA A 405 -2.29 -3.58 15.51
N GLU A 406 -1.52 -2.91 16.37
CA GLU A 406 -0.71 -1.70 16.07
C GLU A 406 0.22 -1.88 14.85
N SER A 407 0.32 -3.10 14.33
CA SER A 407 1.17 -3.49 13.23
C SER A 407 0.48 -3.64 11.87
N MET A 408 -0.84 -3.40 11.76
CA MET A 408 -1.61 -3.54 10.52
C MET A 408 -2.05 -2.18 9.94
N GLU A 409 -1.11 -1.25 9.81
CA GLU A 409 -1.30 0.08 9.21
C GLU A 409 -1.85 0.08 7.75
N SER A 410 -1.99 -1.07 7.07
CA SER A 410 -2.56 -1.12 5.72
C SER A 410 -4.07 -1.37 5.68
N GLY A 411 -4.67 -1.90 6.75
CA GLY A 411 -6.05 -2.41 6.71
C GLY A 411 -7.09 -1.32 6.42
N THR A 412 -6.94 -0.13 7.01
CA THR A 412 -7.86 0.99 6.76
C THR A 412 -7.74 1.51 5.33
N SER A 413 -6.51 1.61 4.81
CA SER A 413 -6.28 2.04 3.43
C SER A 413 -6.95 1.11 2.42
N ASP A 414 -6.82 -0.22 2.62
CA ASP A 414 -7.42 -1.23 1.76
C ASP A 414 -8.96 -1.22 1.86
N PHE A 415 -9.50 -1.10 3.08
CA PHE A 415 -10.94 -0.91 3.31
C PHE A 415 -11.46 0.32 2.55
N MET A 416 -10.73 1.43 2.58
CA MET A 416 -11.14 2.68 1.97
C MET A 416 -11.13 2.66 0.46
N VAL A 417 -10.12 2.05 -0.16
CA VAL A 417 -10.10 1.88 -1.62
C VAL A 417 -11.36 1.14 -2.06
N ASP A 418 -11.69 0.02 -1.40
CA ASP A 418 -12.85 -0.78 -1.76
C ASP A 418 -14.19 -0.07 -1.48
N LEU A 419 -14.27 0.67 -0.37
CA LEU A 419 -15.42 1.53 -0.09
C LEU A 419 -15.63 2.57 -1.20
N LEU A 420 -14.57 3.28 -1.61
CA LEU A 420 -14.66 4.34 -2.60
C LEU A 420 -14.97 3.81 -4.00
N ARG A 421 -14.40 2.64 -4.38
CA ARG A 421 -14.76 1.92 -5.61
C ARG A 421 -16.24 1.60 -5.64
N LEU A 422 -16.75 1.00 -4.56
CA LEU A 422 -18.16 0.65 -4.44
C LEU A 422 -19.09 1.86 -4.48
N MET A 423 -18.62 3.01 -4.00
CA MET A 423 -19.33 4.29 -4.08
C MET A 423 -19.20 4.98 -5.45
N GLY A 424 -18.45 4.39 -6.39
CA GLY A 424 -18.22 4.88 -7.75
C GLY A 424 -17.33 6.13 -7.82
N TYR A 425 -16.39 6.30 -6.89
CA TYR A 425 -15.37 7.34 -7.00
C TYR A 425 -14.36 7.02 -8.11
N GLU A 426 -14.04 5.73 -8.26
CA GLU A 426 -13.30 5.20 -9.40
C GLU A 426 -14.26 4.98 -10.58
N THR A 427 -13.88 5.47 -11.75
CA THR A 427 -14.64 5.41 -13.01
C THR A 427 -13.68 5.06 -14.15
N GLU A 428 -14.14 5.10 -15.40
CA GLU A 428 -13.25 4.93 -16.56
C GLU A 428 -12.17 6.03 -16.67
N THR A 429 -12.40 7.20 -16.07
CA THR A 429 -11.51 8.37 -16.16
C THR A 429 -10.85 8.71 -14.83
N THR A 430 -11.17 7.99 -13.76
CA THR A 430 -10.57 8.18 -12.45
C THR A 430 -9.99 6.89 -11.90
N LEU A 431 -9.02 7.00 -11.00
CA LEU A 431 -8.24 5.88 -10.52
C LEU A 431 -7.84 6.08 -9.06
N LEU A 432 -8.17 5.14 -8.20
CA LEU A 432 -7.71 5.12 -6.82
C LEU A 432 -6.30 4.54 -6.74
N ARG A 433 -5.47 5.19 -5.93
CA ARG A 433 -4.08 4.80 -5.68
C ARG A 433 -3.82 4.85 -4.19
N THR A 434 -3.21 3.80 -3.66
CA THR A 434 -2.64 3.84 -2.32
C THR A 434 -1.22 4.41 -2.37
N ARG A 435 -0.83 5.12 -1.31
CA ARG A 435 0.56 5.60 -1.08
C ARG A 435 1.17 6.31 -2.29
N LEU A 436 0.38 7.17 -2.93
CA LEU A 436 0.85 7.93 -4.07
C LEU A 436 1.91 8.94 -3.60
N SER A 437 3.14 8.84 -4.08
CA SER A 437 4.16 9.88 -3.83
C SER A 437 3.89 11.08 -4.73
N ILE A 438 3.46 12.20 -4.14
CA ILE A 438 3.19 13.46 -4.82
C ILE A 438 4.34 14.42 -4.49
N PRO A 439 5.28 14.64 -5.41
CA PRO A 439 6.37 15.55 -5.16
C PRO A 439 5.93 17.02 -5.20
N PHE A 440 6.64 17.81 -4.42
CA PHE A 440 6.51 19.25 -4.38
C PHE A 440 7.82 19.85 -3.85
N ASN A 441 8.04 21.11 -4.15
CA ASN A 441 9.24 21.83 -3.70
C ASN A 441 8.88 22.74 -2.52
N ILE A 442 9.69 22.69 -1.46
CA ILE A 442 9.58 23.50 -0.26
C ILE A 442 10.99 23.93 0.17
N CYS A 443 11.18 25.22 0.46
CA CYS A 443 12.48 25.83 0.76
C CYS A 443 13.56 25.42 -0.28
N GLU A 444 13.22 25.50 -1.57
CA GLU A 444 14.04 25.12 -2.73
C GLU A 444 14.46 23.65 -2.80
N GLU A 445 14.00 22.81 -1.87
CA GLU A 445 14.31 21.39 -1.84
C GLU A 445 13.15 20.56 -2.36
N TYR A 446 13.51 19.50 -3.09
CA TYR A 446 12.56 18.49 -3.55
C TYR A 446 12.12 17.63 -2.36
N ARG A 447 10.81 17.53 -2.16
CA ARG A 447 10.16 16.72 -1.12
C ARG A 447 8.94 16.02 -1.67
N CYS A 448 8.39 15.09 -0.90
CA CYS A 448 7.22 14.32 -1.30
C CYS A 448 6.15 14.33 -0.20
N ALA A 449 4.90 14.44 -0.60
CA ALA A 449 3.76 14.09 0.23
C ALA A 449 3.24 12.72 -0.19
N LYS A 450 2.79 11.92 0.77
CA LYS A 450 2.33 10.54 0.54
C LYS A 450 0.99 10.34 1.22
N PRO A 451 -0.13 10.77 0.61
CA PRO A 451 -1.45 10.40 1.11
C PRO A 451 -1.59 8.87 1.09
N ASP A 452 -2.29 8.33 2.09
CA ASP A 452 -2.52 6.89 2.20
C ASP A 452 -3.41 6.40 1.04
N VAL A 453 -4.40 7.20 0.63
CA VAL A 453 -5.19 6.97 -0.60
C VAL A 453 -5.36 8.28 -1.37
N ALA A 454 -5.27 8.22 -2.70
CA ALA A 454 -5.54 9.34 -3.59
C ALA A 454 -6.43 8.91 -4.75
N LEU A 455 -7.32 9.79 -5.22
CA LEU A 455 -8.03 9.62 -6.49
C LEU A 455 -7.35 10.48 -7.56
N LEU A 456 -6.95 9.86 -8.66
CA LEU A 456 -6.40 10.51 -9.84
C LEU A 456 -7.46 10.63 -10.93
N ASP A 457 -7.41 11.71 -11.68
CA ASP A 457 -8.10 11.86 -12.96
C ASP A 457 -7.10 11.55 -14.09
N ILE A 458 -7.23 10.35 -14.65
CA ILE A 458 -6.31 9.85 -15.66
C ILE A 458 -6.59 10.49 -17.03
N SER A 459 -7.82 10.95 -17.28
CA SER A 459 -8.18 11.65 -18.53
C SER A 459 -7.50 13.01 -18.65
N ARG A 460 -7.04 13.57 -17.52
CA ARG A 460 -6.36 14.87 -17.45
C ARG A 460 -4.87 14.75 -17.08
N GLY A 461 -4.24 13.61 -17.35
CA GLY A 461 -2.81 13.42 -17.09
C GLY A 461 -2.48 13.10 -15.64
N GLY A 462 -3.35 12.34 -14.95
CA GLY A 462 -3.11 11.89 -13.59
C GLY A 462 -3.21 13.00 -12.53
N ILE A 463 -4.11 13.96 -12.74
CA ILE A 463 -4.34 15.05 -11.78
C ILE A 463 -4.98 14.48 -10.51
N VAL A 464 -4.39 14.76 -9.35
CA VAL A 464 -4.95 14.32 -8.05
C VAL A 464 -6.24 15.11 -7.76
N GLN A 465 -7.37 14.43 -7.63
CA GLN A 465 -8.70 14.98 -7.36
C GLN A 465 -9.14 14.84 -5.90
N LEU A 466 -8.58 13.89 -5.15
CA LEU A 466 -8.90 13.62 -3.74
C LEU A 466 -7.65 13.06 -3.05
N VAL A 467 -7.39 13.51 -1.83
CA VAL A 467 -6.36 12.93 -0.95
C VAL A 467 -7.00 12.44 0.35
N ILE A 468 -6.49 11.34 0.89
CA ILE A 468 -7.00 10.71 2.10
C ILE A 468 -5.81 10.35 2.99
N GLN A 469 -5.91 10.68 4.26
CA GLN A 469 -4.90 10.43 5.29
C GLN A 469 -5.49 9.62 6.43
N GLU A 470 -4.85 8.53 6.82
CA GLU A 470 -5.18 7.75 8.00
C GLU A 470 -4.55 8.37 9.25
N ASP A 471 -5.31 8.41 10.34
CA ASP A 471 -4.80 8.70 11.69
C ASP A 471 -4.02 7.49 12.19
N LYS A 472 -2.71 7.51 11.96
CA LYS A 472 -1.77 6.48 12.43
C LYS A 472 -1.37 6.64 13.89
N SER A 473 -1.98 7.58 14.62
CA SER A 473 -1.68 7.74 16.05
C SER A 473 -1.99 6.43 16.79
N PRO A 474 -0.99 5.80 17.44
CA PRO A 474 -1.25 4.65 18.28
C PRO A 474 -2.27 5.04 19.34
N VAL A 475 -3.12 4.10 19.72
CA VAL A 475 -4.20 4.35 20.69
C VAL A 475 -3.62 4.88 22.01
N GLU A 476 -2.41 4.44 22.34
CA GLU A 476 -1.77 4.61 23.66
C GLU A 476 -0.47 5.44 23.62
N ALA A 477 0.09 5.75 22.45
CA ALA A 477 1.35 6.47 22.38
C ALA A 477 1.20 7.95 22.79
N LYS A 478 2.17 8.41 23.60
CA LYS A 478 2.27 9.81 24.06
C LYS A 478 2.48 10.81 22.92
N LEU A 479 3.03 10.37 21.79
CA LEU A 479 3.20 11.18 20.58
C LEU A 479 2.10 10.85 19.58
N ARG A 480 0.94 11.49 19.74
CA ARG A 480 -0.09 11.50 18.71
C ARG A 480 0.35 12.41 17.58
N VAL A 481 0.51 11.85 16.38
CA VAL A 481 0.76 12.62 15.18
C VAL A 481 -0.60 12.97 14.60
N ASP A 482 -0.96 14.24 14.67
CA ASP A 482 -2.19 14.73 14.05
C ASP A 482 -2.11 14.46 12.53
N PRO A 483 -3.08 13.75 11.92
CA PRO A 483 -3.08 13.52 10.47
C PRO A 483 -3.45 14.78 9.68
N GLU A 484 -4.03 15.82 10.30
CA GLU A 484 -4.48 17.02 9.59
C GLU A 484 -3.35 17.77 8.86
N PRO A 485 -2.19 18.06 9.48
CA PRO A 485 -1.05 18.63 8.78
C PRO A 485 -0.58 17.82 7.58
N GLN A 486 -0.54 16.50 7.68
CA GLN A 486 -0.12 15.60 6.61
C GLN A 486 -1.11 15.61 5.44
N LEU A 487 -2.41 15.64 5.74
CA LEU A 487 -3.47 15.79 4.74
C LEU A 487 -3.33 17.14 3.99
N VAL A 488 -3.12 18.23 4.72
CA VAL A 488 -2.95 19.57 4.13
C VAL A 488 -1.70 19.64 3.27
N ALA A 489 -0.57 19.07 3.72
CA ALA A 489 0.65 18.95 2.93
C ALA A 489 0.39 18.18 1.63
N SER A 490 -0.32 17.05 1.72
CA SER A 490 -0.72 16.24 0.55
C SER A 490 -1.62 17.02 -0.42
N ALA A 491 -2.54 17.83 0.09
CA ALA A 491 -3.38 18.69 -0.74
C ALA A 491 -2.61 19.84 -1.41
N ILE A 492 -1.63 20.43 -0.71
CA ILE A 492 -0.70 21.42 -1.29
C ILE A 492 0.09 20.78 -2.42
N ALA A 493 0.70 19.61 -2.18
CA ALA A 493 1.42 18.86 -3.20
C ALA A 493 0.50 18.53 -4.39
N ALA A 494 -0.70 18.00 -4.13
CA ALA A 494 -1.70 17.65 -5.14
C ALA A 494 -2.15 18.83 -6.01
N SER A 495 -2.28 20.03 -5.44
CA SER A 495 -2.64 21.23 -6.21
C SER A 495 -1.56 21.66 -7.20
N ARG A 496 -0.30 21.35 -6.90
CA ARG A 496 0.88 21.71 -7.70
C ARG A 496 1.22 20.60 -8.68
N TRP A 497 0.87 19.38 -8.32
CA TRP A 497 0.94 18.19 -9.15
C TRP A 497 -0.11 18.23 -10.26
N GLU A 498 0.18 19.01 -11.30
CA GLU A 498 -0.45 18.87 -12.60
C GLU A 498 0.48 18.00 -13.46
N GLY A 499 0.29 16.67 -13.38
CA GLY A 499 1.19 15.57 -13.77
C GLY A 499 1.82 15.55 -15.19
N THR A 500 1.74 16.64 -15.94
CA THR A 500 2.42 16.88 -17.23
C THR A 500 2.68 18.36 -17.50
N ARG A 501 1.92 19.28 -16.88
CA ARG A 501 1.96 20.72 -17.19
C ARG A 501 3.15 21.47 -16.64
N PHE A 502 3.84 20.92 -15.65
CA PHE A 502 5.13 21.44 -15.22
C PHE A 502 6.11 21.51 -16.40
N TYR A 503 6.07 20.52 -17.30
CA TYR A 503 6.88 20.51 -18.51
C TYR A 503 6.29 21.34 -19.66
N GLU A 504 4.96 21.54 -19.68
CA GLU A 504 4.30 22.37 -20.70
C GLU A 504 4.30 23.87 -20.39
N GLY A 505 4.83 24.30 -19.24
CA GLY A 505 4.88 25.71 -18.86
C GLY A 505 3.52 26.38 -18.65
N LYS A 506 2.44 25.60 -18.51
CA LYS A 506 1.10 26.16 -18.24
C LYS A 506 1.03 26.59 -16.77
N PRO A 507 0.57 27.82 -16.48
CA PRO A 507 0.44 28.27 -15.10
C PRO A 507 -0.57 27.39 -14.38
N ALA A 508 -0.18 26.90 -13.20
CA ALA A 508 -1.06 26.13 -12.32
C ALA A 508 -2.32 26.95 -12.03
N SER A 509 -3.48 26.29 -12.00
CA SER A 509 -4.72 26.99 -11.66
C SER A 509 -4.66 27.45 -10.19
N GLU A 510 -4.36 28.74 -9.98
CA GLU A 510 -4.06 29.34 -8.67
C GLU A 510 -5.18 29.22 -7.62
N THR A 511 -6.35 28.70 -7.97
CA THR A 511 -7.55 28.65 -7.11
C THR A 511 -8.23 27.28 -7.08
N ARG A 512 -7.47 26.20 -7.27
CA ARG A 512 -8.03 24.85 -7.14
C ARG A 512 -8.28 24.50 -5.66
N MET A 513 -9.47 23.97 -5.39
CA MET A 513 -9.80 23.34 -4.11
C MET A 513 -9.52 21.85 -4.23
N ILE A 514 -8.73 21.30 -3.29
CA ILE A 514 -8.48 19.87 -3.19
C ILE A 514 -9.33 19.32 -2.04
N PRO A 515 -10.29 18.42 -2.30
CA PRO A 515 -11.02 17.74 -1.24
C PRO A 515 -10.07 16.76 -0.52
N GLY A 516 -10.20 16.70 0.79
CA GLY A 516 -9.41 15.82 1.66
C GLY A 516 -10.28 15.03 2.63
N ILE A 517 -9.82 13.87 3.08
CA ILE A 517 -10.46 13.09 4.13
C ILE A 517 -9.40 12.62 5.13
N CYS A 518 -9.57 12.92 6.42
CA CYS A 518 -8.82 12.22 7.47
C CYS A 518 -9.68 11.06 8.00
N LEU A 519 -9.06 9.91 8.27
CA LEU A 519 -9.76 8.75 8.80
C LEU A 519 -9.21 8.36 10.16
N LYS A 520 -10.11 8.28 11.13
CA LYS A 520 -9.80 7.74 12.45
C LYS A 520 -10.67 6.52 12.69
N ARG A 521 -10.10 5.31 12.66
CA ARG A 521 -10.83 4.05 12.89
C ARG A 521 -12.09 3.89 12.00
N ALA A 522 -11.97 4.20 10.71
CA ALA A 522 -13.08 4.27 9.75
C ALA A 522 -14.14 5.37 10.01
N ILE A 523 -13.88 6.37 10.85
CA ILE A 523 -14.68 7.60 10.95
C ILE A 523 -14.01 8.69 10.11
N PRO A 524 -14.68 9.20 9.06
CA PRO A 524 -14.12 10.25 8.23
C PRO A 524 -14.33 11.64 8.84
N THR A 525 -13.31 12.49 8.73
CA THR A 525 -13.43 13.95 8.81
C THR A 525 -13.16 14.51 7.42
N PHE A 526 -14.02 15.41 6.94
CA PHE A 526 -13.99 15.91 5.57
C PHE A 526 -13.36 17.30 5.50
N TYR A 527 -12.55 17.56 4.48
CA TYR A 527 -11.83 18.81 4.29
C TYR A 527 -12.05 19.39 2.89
N LYS A 528 -12.15 20.73 2.81
CA LYS A 528 -12.02 21.49 1.56
C LYS A 528 -10.77 22.35 1.69
N VAL A 529 -9.69 21.94 1.04
CA VAL A 529 -8.40 22.65 1.09
C VAL A 529 -8.37 23.65 -0.08
N LYS A 530 -8.73 24.91 0.20
CA LYS A 530 -8.64 26.00 -0.77
C LYS A 530 -7.38 26.80 -0.51
N LEU A 531 -6.38 26.64 -1.36
CA LEU A 531 -5.09 27.33 -1.18
C LEU A 531 -5.23 28.82 -1.48
N ALA A 532 -4.57 29.66 -0.68
CA ALA A 532 -4.44 31.06 -1.01
C ALA A 532 -3.54 31.23 -2.25
N LYS A 533 -3.82 32.27 -3.03
CA LYS A 533 -2.93 32.69 -4.09
C LYS A 533 -1.57 33.05 -3.49
N GLY A 534 -0.49 32.50 -4.04
CA GLY A 534 0.87 32.74 -3.56
C GLY A 534 1.41 31.70 -2.58
N LEU A 535 0.57 30.98 -1.83
CA LEU A 535 1.03 30.04 -0.79
C LEU A 535 2.10 29.07 -1.29
N GLY A 536 1.91 28.50 -2.47
CA GLY A 536 2.91 27.61 -3.05
C GLY A 536 4.25 28.33 -3.26
N LYS A 537 4.23 29.53 -3.85
CA LYS A 537 5.44 30.31 -4.13
C LYS A 537 6.19 30.60 -2.82
N ASP A 538 5.47 31.03 -1.79
CA ASP A 538 6.04 31.35 -0.49
C ASP A 538 6.69 30.11 0.13
N LEU A 539 5.99 28.96 0.13
CA LEU A 539 6.56 27.69 0.58
C LEU A 539 7.77 27.25 -0.25
N PHE A 540 7.76 27.49 -1.56
CA PHE A 540 8.89 27.16 -2.43
C PHE A 540 10.15 27.93 -2.02
N TRP A 541 10.04 29.24 -1.74
CA TRP A 541 11.18 30.06 -1.31
C TRP A 541 11.47 29.96 0.19
N GLY A 542 10.66 29.21 0.96
CA GLY A 542 10.77 29.16 2.42
C GLY A 542 10.33 30.47 3.09
N GLU A 543 9.55 31.29 2.39
CA GLU A 543 8.98 32.54 2.89
C GLU A 543 7.69 32.26 3.69
N TYR A 544 7.43 33.13 4.68
CA TYR A 544 6.19 33.07 5.45
C TYR A 544 5.05 33.70 4.65
N PRO A 545 3.96 32.96 4.37
CA PRO A 545 2.85 33.48 3.57
C PRO A 545 2.14 34.65 4.27
N GLU A 546 2.09 35.81 3.62
CA GLU A 546 1.29 36.96 4.12
C GLU A 546 -0.21 36.64 4.09
N GLY A 547 -0.64 35.93 3.04
CA GLY A 547 -2.02 35.54 2.81
C GLY A 547 -2.44 34.34 3.67
N LYS A 548 -3.45 34.54 4.53
CA LYS A 548 -4.02 33.45 5.33
C LYS A 548 -4.73 32.42 4.43
N THR A 549 -4.32 31.17 4.53
CA THR A 549 -5.00 30.05 3.89
C THR A 549 -6.02 29.44 4.85
N VAL A 550 -7.27 29.27 4.39
CA VAL A 550 -8.35 28.71 5.21
C VAL A 550 -8.73 27.33 4.66
N VAL A 551 -8.52 26.31 5.49
CA VAL A 551 -8.98 24.96 5.25
C VAL A 551 -10.31 24.78 5.96
N TYR A 552 -11.36 24.40 5.24
CA TYR A 552 -12.64 24.10 5.88
C TYR A 552 -12.70 22.63 6.26
N ARG A 553 -13.17 22.34 7.47
CA ARG A 553 -13.32 21.00 8.03
C ARG A 553 -14.78 20.73 8.37
N HIS A 554 -15.20 19.48 8.24
CA HIS A 554 -16.47 19.01 8.76
C HIS A 554 -16.33 17.63 9.38
N THR A 555 -16.66 17.55 10.67
CA THR A 555 -16.73 16.30 11.42
C THR A 555 -18.18 15.81 11.45
N PRO A 556 -18.48 14.60 10.95
CA PRO A 556 -19.81 14.00 11.06
C PRO A 556 -20.35 14.02 12.49
N ARG A 557 -21.61 14.45 12.65
CA ARG A 557 -22.31 14.37 13.93
C ARG A 557 -22.87 12.95 14.08
N LEU A 558 -22.14 12.11 14.79
CA LEU A 558 -22.56 10.75 15.10
C LEU A 558 -23.33 10.74 16.43
N PRO A 559 -24.28 9.80 16.64
CA PRO A 559 -24.93 9.61 17.93
C PRO A 559 -23.86 9.46 19.04
N ASP A 560 -24.04 10.21 20.12
CA ASP A 560 -23.00 10.45 21.13
C ASP A 560 -22.97 9.32 22.16
N THR A 561 -22.43 8.18 21.77
CA THR A 561 -21.96 7.21 22.76
C THR A 561 -20.46 7.01 22.58
N SER A 562 -19.71 7.15 23.67
CA SER A 562 -18.24 7.06 23.67
C SER A 562 -17.72 5.73 23.12
N TRP A 563 -18.55 4.66 23.14
CA TRP A 563 -18.24 3.37 22.52
C TRP A 563 -18.43 3.38 21.00
N GLU A 564 -19.45 4.08 20.48
CA GLU A 564 -19.74 4.19 19.04
C GLU A 564 -18.56 4.82 18.28
N LEU A 565 -17.97 5.87 18.86
CA LEU A 565 -16.80 6.55 18.29
C LEU A 565 -15.54 5.66 18.25
N ARG A 566 -15.44 4.64 19.12
CA ARG A 566 -14.31 3.69 19.08
C ARG A 566 -14.46 2.66 17.97
N THR A 567 -15.68 2.36 17.56
CA THR A 567 -16.01 1.32 16.58
C THR A 567 -16.16 1.85 15.15
N GLY A 568 -16.47 3.14 14.97
CA GLY A 568 -16.63 3.74 13.64
C GLY A 568 -17.60 2.96 12.76
N MET A 569 -17.20 2.64 11.53
CA MET A 569 -18.04 1.86 10.61
C MET A 569 -18.24 0.40 11.07
N SER A 570 -17.51 -0.13 12.05
CA SER A 570 -17.79 -1.48 12.58
C SER A 570 -19.17 -1.57 13.25
N ASN A 571 -19.73 -0.44 13.70
CA ASN A 571 -21.12 -0.37 14.17
C ASN A 571 -22.10 -0.23 12.99
N MET A 572 -23.00 -1.20 12.84
CA MET A 572 -24.04 -1.22 11.80
C MET A 572 -24.88 0.05 11.71
N LYS A 573 -25.23 0.67 12.85
CA LYS A 573 -26.03 1.91 12.89
C LYS A 573 -25.29 3.09 12.28
N LEU A 574 -23.96 3.10 12.40
CA LEU A 574 -23.11 4.19 11.88
C LEU A 574 -22.76 4.01 10.41
N ARG A 575 -22.68 2.77 9.89
CA ARG A 575 -22.36 2.49 8.48
C ARG A 575 -23.22 3.28 7.50
N GLY A 576 -24.54 3.20 7.68
CA GLY A 576 -25.48 3.90 6.80
C GLY A 576 -25.35 5.42 6.88
N LEU A 577 -25.06 5.95 8.08
CA LEU A 577 -24.86 7.38 8.28
C LEU A 577 -23.56 7.87 7.63
N ILE A 578 -22.44 7.21 7.94
CA ILE A 578 -21.10 7.53 7.40
C ILE A 578 -21.09 7.40 5.87
N TRP A 579 -21.72 6.36 5.32
CA TRP A 579 -21.89 6.20 3.88
C TRP A 579 -22.56 7.40 3.22
N ARG A 580 -23.63 7.93 3.83
CA ARG A 580 -24.35 9.11 3.28
C ARG A 580 -23.48 10.36 3.32
N TYR A 581 -22.56 10.48 4.27
CA TYR A 581 -21.59 11.57 4.30
C TYR A 581 -20.60 11.48 3.13
N PHE A 582 -20.04 10.30 2.86
CA PHE A 582 -19.21 10.10 1.66
C PHE A 582 -19.99 10.44 0.38
N GLN A 583 -21.25 10.01 0.26
CA GLN A 583 -22.07 10.37 -0.91
C GLN A 583 -22.30 11.89 -1.04
N ALA A 584 -22.48 12.59 0.08
CA ALA A 584 -22.58 14.05 0.08
C ALA A 584 -21.25 14.70 -0.36
N PHE A 585 -20.11 14.10 0.01
CA PHE A 585 -18.78 14.58 -0.29
C PHE A 585 -18.35 14.36 -1.75
N LYS A 586 -18.81 13.27 -2.38
CA LYS A 586 -18.46 12.88 -3.76
C LYS A 586 -18.58 14.01 -4.80
N ARG A 587 -19.55 14.91 -4.61
CA ARG A 587 -19.78 16.07 -5.51
C ARG A 587 -18.60 17.06 -5.60
N PHE A 588 -17.66 17.01 -4.66
CA PHE A 588 -16.48 17.87 -4.65
C PHE A 588 -15.30 17.27 -5.42
N VAL A 589 -15.41 16.00 -5.83
CA VAL A 589 -14.35 15.21 -6.49
C VAL A 589 -14.64 15.04 -7.98
N VAL A 590 -15.92 14.84 -8.33
CA VAL A 590 -16.38 14.66 -9.71
C VAL A 590 -16.76 16.03 -10.28
N ILE A 591 -15.95 16.56 -11.20
CA ILE A 591 -16.24 17.78 -11.99
C ILE A 591 -16.38 17.39 -13.44
#